data_AF-A0A972FR19-F1
#
_entry.id   AF-A0A972FR19-F1
#
_cell.length_a   1.000
_cell.length_b   1.000
_cell.length_c   1.000
_cell.angle_alpha   90.00
_cell.angle_beta   90.00
_cell.angle_gamma   90.00
#
_symmetry.space_group_name_H-M   'P 1'
#
loop_
_entity.id
_entity.type
_entity.pdbx_description
1 polymer ?
#
loop_
_entity_poly.entity_id
_entity_poly.type
_entity_poly.pdbx_seq_one_letter_code
_entity_poly.pdbx_strand_id
1 'polypeptide(L)'
;MKRIKNLLLLTFVLTSSLTFAQQNTSAAASALTQKMKAYIGFNEALTPKVQEINEAFITKAAAVKNSPEARKEKMSDVKEADKERTAALKAIFSDEEFRKFQEFKKENRQELKKTVSKRKTEVPE
;
A
#
# COMPACT_ATOMS: atom_id res chain seq x y z
N MET A 1 27.12 12.67 32.96
CA MET A 1 26.68 13.46 31.77
C MET A 1 26.99 12.81 30.42
N LYS A 2 28.19 12.25 30.16
CA LYS A 2 28.52 11.61 28.85
C LYS A 2 27.59 10.44 28.48
N ARG A 3 27.19 9.60 29.44
CA ARG A 3 26.29 8.45 29.18
C ARG A 3 24.83 8.85 28.89
N ILE A 4 24.34 9.97 29.42
CA ILE A 4 23.00 10.52 29.13
C ILE A 4 22.99 11.21 27.76
N LYS A 5 24.07 11.91 27.38
CA LYS A 5 24.24 12.46 26.03
C LYS A 5 24.26 11.36 24.95
N ASN A 6 24.91 10.22 25.22
CA ASN A 6 24.90 9.09 24.29
C ASN A 6 23.54 8.40 24.19
N LEU A 7 22.75 8.38 25.27
CA LEU A 7 21.38 7.84 25.28
C LEU A 7 20.41 8.74 24.49
N LEU A 8 20.51 10.06 24.65
CA LEU A 8 19.72 11.05 23.88
C LEU A 8 20.04 11.02 22.37
N LEU A 9 21.31 10.78 22.01
CA LEU A 9 21.72 10.66 20.62
C LEU A 9 21.13 9.39 19.95
N LEU A 10 21.03 8.29 20.69
CA LEU A 10 20.47 7.03 20.18
C LEU A 10 18.96 7.13 19.90
N THR A 11 18.22 7.82 20.77
CA THR A 11 16.77 8.04 20.60
C THR A 11 16.43 8.95 19.40
N PHE A 12 17.30 9.90 19.05
CA PHE A 12 17.09 10.80 17.91
C PHE A 12 17.27 10.10 16.54
N VAL A 13 18.14 9.09 16.48
CA VAL A 13 18.35 8.29 15.26
C VAL A 13 17.20 7.30 15.01
N LEU A 14 16.57 6.78 16.06
CA LEU A 14 15.43 5.85 15.92
C LEU A 14 14.14 6.55 15.48
N THR A 15 13.89 7.80 15.89
CA THR A 15 12.66 8.51 15.48
C THR A 15 12.69 8.98 14.03
N SER A 16 13.87 9.33 13.49
CA SER A 16 13.99 9.81 12.10
C SER A 16 13.67 8.73 11.05
N SER A 17 13.97 7.45 11.33
CA SER A 17 13.64 6.34 10.44
C SER A 17 12.14 6.03 10.36
N LEU A 18 11.41 6.21 11.47
CA LEU A 18 9.95 6.04 11.51
C LEU A 18 9.22 7.10 10.68
N THR A 19 9.67 8.37 10.76
CA THR A 19 9.09 9.46 9.97
C THR A 19 9.26 9.25 8.46
N PHE A 20 10.43 8.75 8.02
CA PHE A 20 10.68 8.50 6.59
C PHE A 20 9.85 7.32 6.06
N ALA A 21 9.65 6.26 6.85
CA ALA A 21 8.78 5.16 6.48
C ALA A 21 7.31 5.62 6.32
N GLN A 22 6.81 6.43 7.26
CA GLN A 22 5.45 6.96 7.23
C GLN A 22 5.22 7.96 6.08
N GLN A 23 6.21 8.78 5.73
CA GLN A 23 6.11 9.68 4.59
C GLN A 23 5.99 8.92 3.26
N ASN A 24 6.74 7.82 3.09
CA ASN A 24 6.67 7.00 1.88
C ASN A 24 5.34 6.24 1.76
N THR A 25 4.79 5.72 2.86
CA THR A 25 3.46 5.08 2.84
C THR A 25 2.37 6.07 2.46
N SER A 26 2.43 7.30 2.99
CA SER A 26 1.48 8.37 2.66
C SER A 26 1.54 8.77 1.18
N ALA A 27 2.74 8.94 0.63
CA ALA A 27 2.92 9.26 -0.79
C ALA A 27 2.39 8.14 -1.71
N ALA A 28 2.68 6.87 -1.38
CA ALA A 28 2.17 5.72 -2.11
C ALA A 28 0.64 5.60 -2.01
N ALA A 29 0.06 5.88 -0.84
CA ALA A 29 -1.39 5.89 -0.62
C ALA A 29 -2.07 6.99 -1.45
N SER A 30 -1.48 8.18 -1.50
CA SER A 30 -1.94 9.28 -2.32
C SER A 30 -1.92 8.91 -3.81
N ALA A 31 -0.81 8.38 -4.32
CA ALA A 31 -0.69 7.96 -5.71
C ALA A 31 -1.70 6.87 -6.09
N LEU A 32 -1.89 5.88 -5.22
CA LEU A 32 -2.90 4.83 -5.42
C LEU A 32 -4.32 5.42 -5.44
N THR A 33 -4.61 6.34 -4.52
CA THR A 33 -5.91 7.01 -4.43
C THR A 33 -6.19 7.86 -5.66
N GLN A 34 -5.20 8.59 -6.17
CA GLN A 34 -5.32 9.36 -7.41
C GLN A 34 -5.57 8.45 -8.61
N LYS A 35 -4.84 7.33 -8.73
CA LYS A 35 -5.08 6.34 -9.80
C LYS A 35 -6.51 5.76 -9.71
N MET A 36 -6.95 5.41 -8.51
CA MET A 36 -8.31 4.91 -8.27
C MET A 36 -9.36 5.97 -8.64
N LYS A 37 -9.15 7.21 -8.24
CA LYS A 37 -10.08 8.31 -8.53
C LYS A 37 -10.19 8.58 -10.03
N ALA A 38 -9.05 8.63 -10.73
CA ALA A 38 -9.02 8.81 -12.18
C ALA A 38 -9.76 7.69 -12.93
N TYR A 39 -9.73 6.47 -12.39
CA TYR A 39 -10.40 5.31 -13.00
C TYR A 39 -11.88 5.19 -12.63
N ILE A 40 -12.21 5.32 -11.34
CA ILE A 40 -13.54 5.06 -10.79
C ILE A 40 -14.44 6.30 -10.90
N GLY A 41 -13.86 7.49 -10.75
CA GLY A 41 -14.58 8.77 -10.79
C GLY A 41 -15.31 9.13 -9.49
N PHE A 42 -14.92 8.58 -8.33
CA PHE A 42 -15.54 8.95 -7.05
C PHE A 42 -15.28 10.41 -6.66
N ASN A 43 -16.21 11.00 -5.90
CA ASN A 43 -16.20 12.41 -5.52
C ASN A 43 -15.02 12.79 -4.59
N GLU A 44 -14.59 14.06 -4.64
CA GLU A 44 -13.60 14.67 -3.74
C GLU A 44 -13.89 14.45 -2.26
N ALA A 45 -15.18 14.46 -1.88
CA ALA A 45 -15.59 14.22 -0.50
C ALA A 45 -15.21 12.80 0.02
N LEU A 46 -15.05 11.82 -0.88
CA LEU A 46 -14.61 10.47 -0.55
C LEU A 46 -13.10 10.31 -0.58
N THR A 47 -12.36 11.21 -1.25
CA THR A 47 -10.89 11.13 -1.41
C THR A 47 -10.15 10.93 -0.08
N PRO A 48 -10.43 11.66 1.02
CA PRO A 48 -9.72 11.47 2.28
C PRO A 48 -9.94 10.07 2.88
N LYS A 49 -11.18 9.57 2.82
CA LYS A 49 -11.52 8.23 3.35
C LYS A 49 -10.88 7.11 2.53
N VAL A 50 -10.88 7.25 1.21
CA VAL A 50 -10.22 6.29 0.31
C VAL A 50 -8.72 6.30 0.54
N GLN A 51 -8.12 7.48 0.76
CA GLN A 51 -6.70 7.59 1.06
C GLN A 51 -6.32 6.92 2.37
N GLU A 52 -7.11 7.12 3.43
CA GLU A 52 -6.90 6.46 4.73
C GLU A 52 -6.95 4.93 4.60
N ILE A 53 -7.97 4.41 3.89
CA ILE A 53 -8.11 2.97 3.62
C ILE A 53 -6.91 2.43 2.81
N ASN A 54 -6.43 3.19 1.83
CA ASN A 54 -5.26 2.82 1.03
C ASN A 54 -3.95 2.88 1.84
N GLU A 55 -3.82 3.85 2.76
CA GLU A 55 -2.67 3.97 3.65
C GLU A 55 -2.58 2.79 4.62
N ALA A 56 -3.72 2.36 5.18
CA ALA A 56 -3.79 1.17 6.01
C ALA A 56 -3.35 -0.08 5.23
N PHE A 57 -3.83 -0.25 4.00
CA PHE A 57 -3.43 -1.36 3.13
C PHE A 57 -1.93 -1.35 2.81
N ILE A 58 -1.38 -0.19 2.42
CA ILE A 58 0.04 -0.07 2.06
C ILE A 58 0.93 -0.29 3.28
N THR A 59 0.54 0.22 4.45
CA THR A 59 1.25 -0.01 5.71
C THR A 59 1.31 -1.50 6.03
N LYS A 60 0.18 -2.22 5.96
CA LYS A 60 0.15 -3.68 6.17
C LYS A 60 0.98 -4.43 5.13
N ALA A 61 0.84 -4.08 3.85
CA ALA A 61 1.59 -4.72 2.78
C ALA A 61 3.11 -4.49 2.90
N ALA A 62 3.53 -3.30 3.34
CA ALA A 62 4.94 -2.98 3.59
C ALA A 62 5.49 -3.78 4.79
N ALA A 63 4.71 -3.90 5.87
CA ALA A 63 5.08 -4.72 7.01
C ALA A 63 5.27 -6.20 6.62
N VAL A 64 4.33 -6.77 5.86
CA VAL A 64 4.42 -8.15 5.34
C VAL A 64 5.63 -8.34 4.42
N LYS A 65 5.93 -7.35 3.56
CA LYS A 65 7.10 -7.42 2.66
C LYS A 65 8.40 -7.57 3.48
N ASN A 66 8.51 -6.83 4.58
CA ASN A 66 9.67 -6.80 5.46
C ASN A 66 9.68 -7.92 6.52
N SER A 67 8.63 -8.75 6.60
CA SER A 67 8.57 -9.87 7.56
C SER A 67 9.61 -10.96 7.21
N PRO A 68 10.04 -11.80 8.16
CA PRO A 68 10.93 -12.92 7.89
C PRO A 68 10.22 -14.13 7.25
N GLU A 69 8.92 -14.05 6.98
CA GLU A 69 8.10 -15.19 6.55
C GLU A 69 8.45 -15.70 5.15
N ALA A 70 8.09 -16.96 4.90
CA ALA A 70 8.19 -17.55 3.58
C ALA A 70 7.29 -16.81 2.57
N ARG A 71 7.71 -16.82 1.30
CA ARG A 71 7.02 -16.11 0.20
C ARG A 71 5.52 -16.45 0.10
N LYS A 72 5.15 -17.70 0.38
CA LYS A 72 3.76 -18.15 0.31
C LYS A 72 2.90 -17.49 1.39
N GLU A 73 3.41 -17.39 2.61
CA GLU A 73 2.70 -16.76 3.72
C GLU A 73 2.57 -15.25 3.49
N LYS A 74 3.67 -14.58 3.09
CA LYS A 74 3.61 -13.18 2.68
C LYS A 74 2.54 -12.90 1.62
N MET A 75 2.37 -13.80 0.64
CA MET A 75 1.35 -13.68 -0.38
C MET A 75 -0.07 -13.86 0.20
N SER A 76 -0.23 -14.73 1.20
CA SER A 76 -1.47 -14.90 1.94
C SER A 76 -1.83 -13.61 2.71
N ASP A 77 -0.86 -13.04 3.43
CA ASP A 77 -1.11 -11.89 4.29
C ASP A 77 -1.38 -10.62 3.49
N VAL A 78 -0.68 -10.43 2.36
CA VAL A 78 -1.02 -9.34 1.42
C VAL A 78 -2.43 -9.51 0.84
N LYS A 79 -2.88 -10.74 0.57
CA LYS A 79 -4.26 -10.99 0.12
C LYS A 79 -5.26 -10.66 1.22
N GLU A 80 -4.96 -10.97 2.47
CA GLU A 80 -5.84 -10.66 3.59
C GLU A 80 -5.97 -9.13 3.76
N ALA A 81 -4.85 -8.41 3.75
CA ALA A 81 -4.85 -6.95 3.75
C ALA A 81 -5.68 -6.35 2.58
N ASP A 82 -5.61 -6.97 1.39
CA ASP A 82 -6.44 -6.57 0.24
C ASP A 82 -7.93 -6.87 0.42
N LYS A 83 -8.30 -7.96 1.12
CA LYS A 83 -9.71 -8.25 1.45
C LYS A 83 -10.26 -7.22 2.43
N GLU A 84 -9.52 -6.89 3.48
CA GLU A 84 -9.90 -5.84 4.43
C GLU A 84 -10.11 -4.50 3.72
N ARG A 85 -9.17 -4.11 2.86
CA ARG A 85 -9.30 -2.91 2.00
C ARG A 85 -10.58 -2.96 1.17
N THR A 86 -10.85 -4.11 0.54
CA THR A 86 -12.04 -4.30 -0.30
C THR A 86 -13.33 -4.15 0.51
N ALA A 87 -13.37 -4.71 1.71
CA ALA A 87 -14.52 -4.58 2.61
C ALA A 87 -14.73 -3.12 3.04
N ALA A 88 -13.66 -2.42 3.42
CA ALA A 88 -13.71 -1.01 3.82
C ALA A 88 -14.19 -0.10 2.67
N LEU A 89 -13.69 -0.32 1.44
CA LEU A 89 -14.13 0.44 0.27
C LEU A 89 -15.58 0.15 -0.09
N LYS A 90 -16.03 -1.11 0.03
CA LYS A 90 -17.43 -1.48 -0.20
C LYS A 90 -18.39 -0.72 0.73
N ALA A 91 -17.97 -0.41 1.96
CA ALA A 91 -18.80 0.30 2.92
C ALA A 91 -18.99 1.79 2.60
N ILE A 92 -18.13 2.39 1.75
CA ILE A 92 -18.17 3.83 1.45
C ILE A 92 -18.50 4.14 -0.02
N PHE A 93 -18.37 3.16 -0.91
CA PHE A 93 -18.69 3.28 -2.32
C PHE A 93 -20.14 2.91 -2.60
N SER A 94 -20.73 3.56 -3.60
CA SER A 94 -21.92 3.07 -4.26
C SER A 94 -21.64 1.74 -4.97
N ASP A 95 -22.69 1.01 -5.35
CA ASP A 95 -22.56 -0.24 -6.10
C ASP A 95 -21.82 -0.05 -7.43
N GLU A 96 -22.04 1.07 -8.12
CA GLU A 96 -21.36 1.38 -9.37
C GLU A 96 -19.87 1.66 -9.16
N GLU A 97 -19.52 2.48 -8.17
CA GLU A 97 -18.13 2.78 -7.81
C GLU A 97 -17.40 1.51 -7.36
N PHE A 98 -18.07 0.65 -6.59
CA PHE A 98 -17.51 -0.62 -6.15
C PHE A 98 -17.31 -1.59 -7.32
N ARG A 99 -18.21 -1.64 -8.29
CA ARG A 99 -18.02 -2.43 -9.53
C ARG A 99 -16.78 -1.95 -10.29
N LYS A 100 -16.64 -0.64 -10.51
CA LYS A 100 -15.45 -0.05 -11.16
C LYS A 100 -14.17 -0.32 -10.36
N PHE A 101 -14.24 -0.34 -9.03
CA PHE A 101 -13.11 -0.74 -8.19
C PHE A 101 -12.68 -2.20 -8.43
N GLN A 102 -13.63 -3.13 -8.60
CA GLN A 102 -13.29 -4.52 -8.92
C GLN A 102 -12.64 -4.65 -10.30
N GLU A 103 -13.10 -3.87 -11.27
CA GLU A 103 -12.49 -3.79 -12.61
C GLU A 103 -11.06 -3.24 -12.53
N PHE A 104 -10.87 -2.13 -11.81
CA PHE A 104 -9.56 -1.55 -11.51
C PHE A 104 -8.59 -2.56 -10.89
N LYS A 105 -9.06 -3.39 -9.93
CA LYS A 105 -8.24 -4.46 -9.33
C LYS A 105 -7.83 -5.52 -10.35
N LYS A 106 -8.75 -5.92 -11.22
CA LYS A 106 -8.49 -6.91 -12.26
C LYS A 106 -7.44 -6.41 -13.25
N GLU A 107 -7.57 -5.17 -13.71
CA GLU A 107 -6.63 -4.54 -14.63
C GLU A 107 -5.24 -4.39 -14.01
N ASN A 108 -5.13 -3.85 -12.79
CA ASN A 108 -3.84 -3.75 -12.10
C ASN A 108 -3.15 -5.11 -11.93
N ARG A 109 -3.92 -6.17 -11.66
CA ARG A 109 -3.37 -7.54 -11.59
C ARG A 109 -2.85 -8.00 -12.95
N GLN A 110 -3.52 -7.64 -14.04
CA GLN A 110 -3.05 -7.97 -15.40
C GLN A 110 -1.80 -7.17 -15.78
N GLU A 111 -1.74 -5.88 -15.47
CA GLU A 111 -0.55 -5.04 -15.65
C GLU A 111 0.65 -5.61 -14.89
N LEU A 112 0.43 -6.02 -13.64
CA LEU A 112 1.48 -6.64 -12.82
C LEU A 112 1.96 -7.97 -13.43
N LYS A 113 1.05 -8.81 -13.95
CA LYS A 113 1.44 -10.04 -14.65
C LYS A 113 2.28 -9.75 -15.89
N LYS A 114 1.87 -8.77 -16.72
CA LYS A 114 2.61 -8.37 -17.93
C LYS A 114 4.03 -7.89 -17.59
N THR A 115 4.17 -7.03 -16.59
CA THR A 115 5.47 -6.48 -16.17
C THR A 115 6.38 -7.54 -15.56
N VAL A 116 5.85 -8.49 -14.78
CA VAL A 116 6.63 -9.62 -14.25
C VAL A 116 7.08 -10.57 -15.36
N SER A 117 6.21 -10.86 -16.34
CA SER A 117 6.57 -11.71 -17.47
C SER A 117 7.64 -11.09 -18.35
N LYS A 118 7.55 -9.79 -18.66
CA LYS A 118 8.57 -9.07 -19.46
C LYS A 118 9.95 -9.07 -18.80
N ARG A 119 10.02 -8.85 -17.48
CA ARG A 119 11.29 -8.93 -16.74
C ARG A 119 11.93 -10.32 -16.76
N LYS A 120 11.16 -11.39 -16.95
CA LYS A 120 11.73 -12.74 -17.09
C LYS A 120 12.33 -12.99 -18.47
N THR A 121 11.88 -12.28 -19.50
CA THR A 121 12.32 -12.46 -20.89
C THR A 121 13.46 -11.54 -21.29
N GLU A 122 13.74 -10.48 -20.53
CA GLU A 122 14.76 -9.46 -20.84
C GLU A 122 16.04 -9.55 -19.97
N VAL A 123 16.21 -10.60 -19.17
CA VAL A 123 17.48 -10.87 -18.48
C VAL A 123 18.30 -11.79 -19.39
N PRO A 124 19.34 -11.30 -20.10
CA PRO A 124 20.29 -12.19 -20.77
C PRO A 124 21.09 -12.94 -19.70
N GLU A 125 21.33 -14.23 -19.93
CA GLU A 125 22.15 -15.11 -19.09
C GLU A 125 23.57 -14.58 -18.90
#